data_AF-A0A519S1X2-F1
#
_entry.id   AF-A0A519S1X2-F1
#
_cell.length_a   1.000
_cell.length_b   1.000
_cell.length_c   1.000
_cell.angle_alpha   90.00
_cell.angle_beta   90.00
_cell.angle_gamma   90.00
#
_symmetry.space_group_name_H-M   'P 1'
#
loop_
_entity.id
_entity.type
_entity.pdbx_description
1 polymer ?
#
loop_
_entity_poly.entity_id
_entity_poly.type
_entity_poly.pdbx_seq_one_letter_code
_entity_poly.pdbx_strand_id
1 'polypeptide(L)' 'METFIVHPKNQEERNVVKAFLEALKIKFEKTTEKNSDESPYNPEFVAMIEQNKKDFKAGKATKVNLDDIWK' A
#
# COMPACT_ATOMS: atom_id res chain seq x y z
N MET A 1 24.54 -8.95 -2.86
CA MET A 1 24.63 -7.57 -2.36
C MET A 1 23.64 -7.44 -1.23
N GLU A 2 24.06 -6.87 -0.11
CA GLU A 2 23.22 -6.72 1.08
C GLU A 2 22.52 -5.35 1.03
N THR A 3 21.25 -5.31 1.42
CA THR A 3 20.44 -4.08 1.42
C THR A 3 20.14 -3.71 2.86
N PHE A 4 20.43 -2.46 3.23
CA PHE A 4 20.14 -1.93 4.56
C PHE A 4 18.87 -1.09 4.51
N ILE A 5 17.88 -1.47 5.32
CA ILE A 5 16.62 -0.73 5.48
C ILE A 5 16.66 -0.02 6.84
N VAL A 6 16.49 1.30 6.82
CA VAL A 6 16.51 2.13 8.03
C VAL A 6 15.08 2.58 8.33
N HIS A 7 14.64 2.43 9.59
CA HIS A 7 13.30 2.80 10.05
C HIS A 7 13.36 3.94 11.09
N PRO A 8 13.47 5.21 10.67
CA PRO A 8 13.47 6.36 11.57
C PRO A 8 12.12 6.49 12.30
N LYS A 9 12.17 6.72 13.62
CA LYS A 9 11.00 6.79 14.50
C LYS A 9 10.33 8.16 14.50
N ASN A 10 11.09 9.22 14.22
CA ASN A 10 10.64 10.60 14.29
C ASN A 10 11.20 11.43 13.11
N GLN A 11 10.70 12.67 12.95
CA GLN A 11 11.06 13.53 11.83
C GLN A 11 12.52 14.00 11.88
N GLU A 12 13.07 14.18 13.09
CA GLU A 12 14.47 14.58 13.29
C GLU A 12 15.43 13.47 12.82
N GLU A 13 15.21 12.22 13.21
CA GLU A 13 16.02 11.08 12.74
C GLU A 13 15.98 10.95 11.21
N ARG A 14 14.81 11.17 10.58
CA ARG A 14 14.70 11.16 9.11
C ARG A 14 15.58 12.21 8.46
N ASN A 15 15.59 13.43 9.00
CA ASN A 15 16.35 14.54 8.43
C ASN A 15 17.85 14.31 8.57
N VAL A 16 18.29 13.78 9.72
CA VAL A 16 19.71 13.45 9.96
C VAL A 16 20.18 12.35 9.01
N VAL A 17 19.42 11.26 8.90
CA VAL A 17 19.77 10.14 7.98
C VAL A 17 19.82 10.62 6.54
N LYS A 18 18.85 11.44 6.13
CA LYS A 18 18.81 12.02 4.78
C LYS A 18 20.06 12.86 4.50
N ALA A 19 20.39 13.80 5.38
CA ALA A 19 21.57 14.66 5.22
C ALA A 19 22.87 13.86 5.18
N PHE A 20 22.96 12.80 5.99
CA PHE A 20 24.12 11.91 6.00
C PHE A 20 24.30 11.15 4.69
N LEU A 21 23.21 10.58 4.14
CA LEU A 21 23.24 9.87 2.85
C LEU A 21 23.58 10.82 1.69
N GLU A 22 23.05 12.04 1.70
CA GLU A 22 23.36 13.08 0.70
C GLU A 22 24.83 13.51 0.76
N ALA A 23 25.39 13.72 1.96
CA ALA A 23 26.79 14.06 2.15
C ALA A 23 27.74 12.97 1.63
N LEU A 24 27.35 11.70 1.79
CA LEU A 24 28.09 10.55 1.27
C LEU A 24 27.84 10.27 -0.22
N LYS A 25 26.98 11.08 -0.89
CA LYS A 25 26.54 10.87 -2.28
C LYS A 25 25.98 9.47 -2.54
N ILE A 26 25.39 8.85 -1.52
CA ILE A 26 24.74 7.54 -1.64
C ILE A 26 23.36 7.78 -2.26
N LYS A 27 23.07 7.05 -3.34
CA LYS A 27 21.72 7.03 -3.90
C LYS A 27 20.80 6.29 -2.94
N PHE A 28 19.70 6.91 -2.58
CA PHE A 28 18.66 6.31 -1.74
C PHE A 28 17.29 6.51 -2.39
N GLU A 29 16.39 5.57 -2.13
CA GLU A 29 15.02 5.61 -2.61
C GLU A 29 14.10 6.00 -1.46
N LYS A 30 13.12 6.87 -1.74
CA LYS A 30 12.13 7.26 -0.75
C LYS A 30 10.90 6.37 -0.87
N THR A 31 11.02 5.14 -0.41
CA THR A 31 9.89 4.24 -0.24
C THR A 31 9.18 4.62 1.05
N THR A 32 8.17 5.48 0.98
CA THR A 32 7.24 5.59 2.11
C THR A 32 6.31 4.39 2.04
N GLU A 33 5.81 3.87 3.17
CA GLU A 33 4.77 2.82 3.16
C GLU A 33 3.52 3.24 2.35
N LYS A 34 3.37 4.54 2.08
CA LYS A 34 2.32 5.14 1.23
C LYS A 34 2.78 5.55 -0.18
N ASN A 35 4.08 5.46 -0.47
CA ASN A 35 4.72 5.81 -1.75
C ASN A 35 5.38 4.57 -2.35
N SER A 36 4.67 3.45 -2.29
CA SER A 36 4.50 2.69 -3.52
C SER A 36 3.52 3.53 -4.35
N ASP A 37 4.00 4.38 -5.26
CA ASP A 37 3.13 5.12 -6.20
C ASP A 37 2.24 4.16 -7.02
N GLU A 38 2.55 2.87 -6.98
CA GLU A 38 1.63 1.79 -7.27
C GLU A 38 1.01 1.28 -5.96
N SER A 39 -0.30 1.52 -5.78
CA SER A 39 -1.09 0.68 -4.88
C SER A 39 -0.67 -0.78 -5.12
N PRO A 40 -0.41 -1.59 -4.07
CA PRO A 40 -0.02 -2.99 -4.26
C PRO A 40 -1.09 -3.80 -5.01
N TYR A 41 -2.29 -3.22 -5.15
CA TYR A 41 -3.38 -3.74 -5.96
C TYR A 41 -3.43 -3.08 -7.33
N ASN A 42 -3.60 -3.92 -8.35
CA ASN A 42 -3.89 -3.51 -9.73
C ASN A 42 -5.04 -2.48 -9.76
N PRO A 43 -4.90 -1.34 -10.49
CA PRO A 43 -5.96 -0.34 -10.63
C PRO A 43 -7.32 -0.90 -11.07
N GLU A 44 -7.35 -1.90 -11.95
CA GLU A 44 -8.59 -2.57 -12.39
C GLU A 44 -9.28 -3.30 -11.23
N PHE A 45 -8.49 -3.91 -10.35
CA PHE A 45 -9.01 -4.55 -9.14
C PHE A 45 -9.64 -3.51 -8.21
N VAL A 46 -8.98 -2.37 -8.02
CA VAL A 46 -9.53 -1.27 -7.21
C VAL A 46 -10.85 -0.76 -7.80
N ALA A 47 -10.89 -0.51 -9.12
CA ALA A 47 -12.09 -0.05 -9.82
C ALA A 47 -13.26 -1.04 -9.69
N MET A 48 -12.98 -2.34 -9.84
CA MET A 48 -13.97 -3.41 -9.66
C MET A 48 -14.55 -3.42 -8.24
N ILE A 49 -13.70 -3.28 -7.22
CA ILE A 49 -14.16 -3.25 -5.81
C ILE A 49 -15.02 -2.01 -5.54
N GLU A 50 -14.65 -0.85 -6.06
CA GLU A 50 -15.46 0.37 -5.93
C GLU A 50 -16.83 0.24 -6.61
N GLN A 51 -16.87 -0.37 -7.79
CA GLN A 51 -18.12 -0.67 -8.49
C GLN A 51 -18.99 -1.65 -7.69
N ASN A 52 -18.41 -2.75 -7.19
CA ASN A 52 -19.12 -3.71 -6.35
C ASN A 52 -19.71 -3.07 -5.08
N LYS A 53 -19.00 -2.11 -4.46
CA LYS A 53 -19.52 -1.35 -3.31
C LYS A 53 -20.74 -0.50 -3.69
N LYS A 54 -20.75 0.09 -4.89
CA LYS A 54 -21.91 0.86 -5.39
C LYS A 54 -23.09 -0.06 -5.70
N ASP A 55 -22.84 -1.19 -6.35
CA ASP A 55 -23.87 -2.16 -6.69
C ASP A 55 -24.48 -2.81 -5.45
N PHE A 56 -23.67 -3.09 -4.42
CA PHE A 56 -24.16 -3.53 -3.10
C PHE A 56 -25.07 -2.49 -2.45
N LYS A 57 -24.66 -1.20 -2.45
CA LYS A 57 -25.52 -0.10 -1.95
C LYS A 57 -26.79 0.07 -2.77
N ALA A 58 -26.75 -0.22 -4.06
CA ALA A 58 -27.90 -0.21 -4.96
C ALA A 58 -28.78 -1.47 -4.87
N GLY A 59 -28.45 -2.42 -3.98
CA GLY A 59 -29.22 -3.66 -3.78
C GLY A 59 -28.99 -4.72 -4.86
N LYS A 60 -28.01 -4.53 -5.75
CA LYS A 60 -27.62 -5.49 -6.80
C LYS A 60 -26.58 -6.49 -6.29
N ALA A 61 -26.82 -7.08 -5.13
CA ALA A 61 -25.94 -8.08 -4.53
C ALA A 61 -26.73 -9.32 -4.16
N THR A 62 -26.13 -10.48 -4.41
CA THR A 62 -26.68 -11.77 -4.00
C THR A 62 -26.05 -12.17 -2.68
N LYS A 63 -26.88 -12.33 -1.64
CA LYS A 63 -26.43 -12.91 -0.38
C LYS A 63 -26.51 -14.43 -0.50
N VAL A 64 -25.41 -15.10 -0.22
CA VAL A 64 -25.32 -16.57 -0.19
C VAL A 64 -25.01 -16.97 1.26
N ASN A 65 -25.74 -17.94 1.80
CA ASN A 65 -25.48 -18.44 3.14
C ASN A 65 -24.49 -19.61 3.11
N LEU A 66 -23.83 -19.89 4.22
CA LEU A 66 -22.85 -20.97 4.30
C LEU A 66 -23.46 -22.34 4.01
N ASP A 67 -24.70 -22.56 4.47
CA ASP A 67 -25.47 -23.80 4.24
C ASP A 67 -25.79 -24.05 2.75
N ASP A 68 -25.78 -23.01 1.92
CA ASP A 68 -25.98 -23.14 0.47
C ASP A 68 -24.69 -23.58 -0.26
N ILE A 69 -23.52 -23.37 0.36
CA ILE A 69 -22.20 -23.56 -0.25
C ILE A 69 -21.56 -24.88 0.21
N TRP A 70 -21.80 -25.28 1.46
CA TRP A 70 -21.24 -26.49 2.06
C TRP A 70 -22.36 -27.48 2.39
N LYS A 71 -22.45 -28.56 1.59
CA LYS A 71 -23.31 -29.73 1.83
C LYS A 71 -22.48 -30.94 2.24
#